data_AF-V4LM98-F1
#
_entry.id   AF-V4LM98-F1
#
_cell.length_a   1.000
_cell.length_b   1.000
_cell.length_c   1.000
_cell.angle_alpha   90.00
_cell.angle_beta   90.00
_cell.angle_gamma   90.00
#
_symmetry.space_group_name_H-M   'P 1'
#
loop_
_entity.id
_entity.type
_entity.pdbx_description
1 polymer ?
#
loop_
_entity_poly.entity_id
_entity_poly.type
_entity_poly.pdbx_seq_one_letter_code
_entity_poly.pdbx_strand_id
1 'polypeptide(L)'
;MAIGAAMGEAVTWNVALGVTAIVIAVYLASGWSARSGLTARGLGLGLATGLAIATSVAIIRLGDLEGGSPGLGVIIAYLSGVMTLSPRLREAVRVLTSRSRPVITMGVSAAAGQLMRYLALTALGVEVVTPLQNIRPIAATFLLFWLGSGSKRPAARHWAAAAAAFVGVALVSGLIR
;
A
#
# COMPACT_ATOMS: atom_id res chain seq x y z
N MET A 1 -13.24 -4.19 6.90
CA MET A 1 -14.16 -4.53 7.99
C MET A 1 -14.32 -6.04 8.16
N ALA A 2 -14.72 -6.80 7.13
CA ALA A 2 -14.93 -8.25 7.26
C ALA A 2 -13.68 -9.05 7.71
N ILE A 3 -12.48 -8.66 7.27
CA ILE A 3 -11.25 -9.38 7.62
C ILE A 3 -10.81 -9.10 9.06
N GLY A 4 -10.78 -7.84 9.52
CA GLY A 4 -10.44 -7.50 10.92
C GLY A 4 -11.41 -8.13 11.93
N ALA A 5 -12.72 -8.13 11.61
CA ALA A 5 -13.73 -8.83 12.41
C ALA A 5 -13.51 -10.35 12.46
N ALA A 6 -13.05 -10.97 11.37
CA ALA A 6 -12.69 -12.39 11.33
C ALA A 6 -11.41 -12.71 12.14
N MET A 7 -10.61 -11.71 12.50
CA MET A 7 -9.38 -11.86 13.30
C MET A 7 -9.58 -11.47 14.77
N GLY A 8 -10.82 -11.16 15.19
CA GLY A 8 -11.13 -10.70 16.55
C GLY A 8 -10.68 -9.27 16.85
N GLU A 9 -10.22 -8.50 15.85
CA GLU A 9 -9.87 -7.09 16.02
C GLU A 9 -11.15 -6.23 16.04
N ALA A 10 -11.37 -5.50 17.14
CA ALA A 10 -12.55 -4.66 17.33
C ALA A 10 -12.41 -3.36 16.51
N VAL A 11 -12.97 -3.36 15.29
CA VAL A 11 -12.98 -2.18 14.43
C VAL A 11 -13.82 -1.07 15.06
N THR A 12 -13.15 -0.09 15.67
CA THR A 12 -13.81 1.08 16.26
C THR A 12 -14.31 2.06 15.19
N TRP A 13 -15.25 2.93 15.58
CA TRP A 13 -15.76 3.99 14.69
C TRP A 13 -14.65 4.94 14.21
N ASN A 14 -13.64 5.19 15.05
CA ASN A 14 -12.50 6.01 14.68
C ASN A 14 -11.66 5.36 13.57
N VAL A 15 -11.47 4.04 13.62
CA VAL A 15 -10.79 3.29 12.55
C VAL A 15 -11.59 3.37 11.24
N ALA A 16 -12.91 3.21 11.30
CA ALA A 16 -13.78 3.30 10.12
C ALA A 16 -13.72 4.68 9.46
N LEU A 17 -13.85 5.75 10.25
CA LEU A 17 -13.74 7.12 9.77
C LEU A 17 -12.35 7.42 9.23
N GLY A 18 -11.30 6.96 9.92
CA GLY A 18 -9.93 7.21 9.50
C GLY A 18 -9.55 6.47 8.21
N VAL A 19 -9.98 5.22 8.03
CA VAL A 19 -9.85 4.50 6.76
C VAL A 19 -10.58 5.22 5.63
N THR A 20 -11.79 5.73 5.89
CA THR A 20 -12.57 6.49 4.89
C THR A 20 -11.85 7.78 4.49
N ALA A 21 -11.29 8.51 5.45
CA ALA A 21 -10.48 9.70 5.18
C ALA A 21 -9.24 9.38 4.34
N ILE A 22 -8.57 8.24 4.60
CA ILE A 22 -7.43 7.77 3.79
C ILE A 22 -7.87 7.43 2.36
N VAL A 23 -9.01 6.77 2.16
CA VAL A 23 -9.55 6.49 0.81
C VAL A 23 -9.79 7.78 0.04
N ILE A 24 -10.43 8.77 0.67
CA ILE A 24 -10.68 10.09 0.08
C ILE A 24 -9.35 10.78 -0.26
N ALA A 25 -8.38 10.73 0.64
CA ALA A 25 -7.06 11.33 0.42
C ALA A 25 -6.34 10.74 -0.79
N VAL A 26 -6.31 9.41 -0.90
CA VAL A 26 -5.69 8.70 -2.04
C VAL A 26 -6.41 9.03 -3.34
N TYR A 27 -7.74 9.09 -3.32
CA TYR A 27 -8.54 9.49 -4.46
C TYR A 27 -8.20 10.91 -4.93
N LEU A 28 -8.15 11.89 -4.01
CA LEU A 28 -7.75 13.27 -4.33
C LEU A 28 -6.32 13.36 -4.87
N ALA A 29 -5.39 12.56 -4.33
CA ALA A 29 -4.00 12.52 -4.77
C ALA A 29 -3.81 11.83 -6.13
N SER A 30 -4.66 10.86 -6.49
CA SER A 30 -4.57 10.09 -7.73
C SER A 30 -4.73 10.94 -9.00
N GLY A 31 -5.19 12.19 -8.87
CA GLY A 31 -5.35 13.11 -9.99
C GLY A 31 -6.46 12.68 -10.96
N TRP A 32 -7.41 11.88 -10.49
CA TRP A 32 -8.59 11.49 -11.26
C TRP A 32 -9.24 12.75 -11.84
N SER A 33 -9.36 12.78 -13.17
CA SER A 33 -10.13 13.80 -13.88
C SER A 33 -11.36 13.12 -14.43
N ALA A 34 -12.52 13.77 -14.37
CA ALA A 34 -13.77 13.24 -14.90
C ALA A 34 -13.72 12.86 -16.40
N ARG A 35 -12.64 13.21 -17.13
CA ARG A 35 -12.37 12.77 -18.51
C ARG A 35 -11.86 11.33 -18.64
N SER A 36 -11.25 10.75 -17.61
CA SER A 36 -10.90 9.32 -17.62
C SER A 36 -12.14 8.53 -17.21
N GLY A 37 -12.99 8.21 -18.19
CA GLY A 37 -14.25 7.51 -17.96
C GLY A 37 -14.07 6.26 -17.09
N LEU A 38 -14.99 6.08 -16.14
CA LEU A 38 -15.09 4.86 -15.34
C LEU A 38 -15.47 3.70 -16.27
N THR A 39 -14.51 2.82 -16.55
CA THR A 39 -14.78 1.59 -17.30
C THR A 39 -15.16 0.49 -16.33
N ALA A 40 -16.23 -0.26 -16.63
CA ALA A 40 -16.64 -1.42 -15.82
C ALA A 40 -15.49 -2.43 -15.63
N ARG A 41 -14.65 -2.59 -16.67
CA ARG A 41 -13.44 -3.42 -16.62
C ARG A 41 -12.40 -2.88 -15.64
N GLY A 42 -12.14 -1.57 -15.63
CA GLY A 42 -11.20 -0.95 -14.70
C GLY A 42 -11.68 -1.06 -13.25
N LEU A 43 -12.98 -0.86 -13.02
CA LEU A 43 -13.60 -1.02 -11.70
C LEU A 43 -13.54 -2.48 -11.23
N GLY A 44 -13.88 -3.43 -12.09
CA GLY A 44 -13.81 -4.86 -11.80
C GLY A 44 -12.39 -5.33 -11.48
N LEU A 45 -11.40 -4.90 -12.27
CA LEU A 45 -9.98 -5.19 -11.99
C LEU A 45 -9.49 -4.55 -10.68
N GLY A 46 -9.91 -3.32 -10.39
CA GLY A 46 -9.58 -2.64 -9.15
C GLY A 46 -10.13 -3.36 -7.92
N LEU A 47 -11.41 -3.75 -7.95
CA LEU A 47 -12.04 -4.52 -6.88
C LEU A 47 -11.42 -5.90 -6.71
N ALA A 48 -11.17 -6.63 -7.81
CA ALA A 48 -10.52 -7.93 -7.76
C ALA A 48 -9.10 -7.84 -7.15
N THR A 49 -8.33 -6.82 -7.53
CA THR A 49 -7.00 -6.57 -6.97
C THR A 49 -7.09 -6.23 -5.48
N GLY A 50 -8.02 -5.36 -5.09
CA GLY A 50 -8.25 -5.01 -3.69
C GLY A 50 -8.60 -6.22 -2.84
N LEU A 51 -9.50 -7.08 -3.33
CA LEU A 51 -9.91 -8.31 -2.66
C LEU A 51 -8.74 -9.29 -2.53
N ALA A 52 -7.97 -9.51 -3.61
CA ALA A 52 -6.81 -10.39 -3.60
C ALA A 52 -5.74 -9.93 -2.59
N ILE A 53 -5.46 -8.63 -2.52
CA ILE A 53 -4.55 -8.04 -1.53
C ILE A 53 -5.11 -8.27 -0.12
N ALA A 54 -6.40 -7.98 0.10
CA ALA A 54 -7.03 -8.12 1.40
C ALA A 54 -6.96 -9.58 1.91
N THR A 55 -7.29 -10.55 1.06
CA THR A 55 -7.17 -11.98 1.37
C THR A 55 -5.73 -12.39 1.66
N SER A 56 -4.77 -11.90 0.88
CA SER A 56 -3.34 -12.16 1.12
C SER A 56 -2.89 -11.68 2.50
N VAL A 57 -3.34 -10.48 2.92
CA VAL A 57 -3.02 -9.96 4.26
C VAL A 57 -3.64 -10.82 5.37
N ALA A 58 -4.88 -11.27 5.19
CA ALA A 58 -5.55 -12.16 6.13
C ALA A 58 -4.76 -13.47 6.32
N ILE A 59 -4.37 -14.11 5.21
CA ILE A 59 -3.59 -15.37 5.24
C ILE A 59 -2.24 -15.17 5.92
N ILE A 60 -1.53 -14.08 5.61
CA ILE A 60 -0.24 -13.77 6.24
C ILE A 60 -0.41 -13.63 7.76
N ARG A 61 -1.46 -12.94 8.22
CA ARG A 61 -1.71 -12.75 9.64
C ARG A 61 -2.15 -14.05 10.32
N LEU A 62 -2.94 -14.89 9.68
CA LEU A 62 -3.27 -16.22 10.19
C LEU A 62 -2.02 -17.07 10.39
N GLY A 63 -1.13 -17.09 9.40
CA GLY A 63 0.16 -17.79 9.50
C GLY A 63 1.06 -17.24 10.61
N ASP A 64 1.03 -15.93 10.87
CA ASP A 64 1.75 -15.28 11.98
C ASP A 64 1.19 -15.72 13.36
N LEU A 65 -0.13 -15.77 13.51
CA LEU A 65 -0.80 -16.23 14.74
C LEU A 65 -0.54 -17.72 15.04
N GLU A 66 -0.37 -18.54 14.01
CA GLU A 66 -0.03 -19.98 14.15
C GLU A 66 1.47 -20.23 14.40
N GLY A 67 2.27 -19.18 14.64
CA GLY A 67 3.70 -19.28 14.94
C GLY A 67 4.60 -19.35 13.71
N GLY A 68 4.09 -18.99 12.53
CA GLY A 68 4.86 -18.90 11.31
C GLY A 68 5.94 -17.80 11.39
N SER A 69 7.08 -18.03 10.73
CA SER A 69 8.14 -17.02 10.65
C SER A 69 7.81 -15.93 9.62
N PRO A 70 7.72 -14.64 10.02
CA PRO A 70 7.45 -13.54 9.11
C PRO A 70 8.50 -13.42 7.99
N GLY A 71 9.76 -13.74 8.30
CA GLY A 71 10.86 -13.74 7.33
C GLY A 71 10.68 -14.81 6.24
N LEU A 72 10.19 -16.00 6.61
CA LEU A 72 9.87 -17.04 5.63
C LEU A 72 8.71 -16.63 4.73
N GLY A 73 7.70 -15.93 5.27
CA GLY A 73 6.60 -15.37 4.47
C GLY A 73 7.07 -14.40 3.38
N VAL A 74 8.02 -13.51 3.71
CA VAL A 74 8.67 -12.61 2.72
C VAL A 74 9.38 -13.39 1.63
N ILE A 75 10.17 -14.41 2.02
CA ILE A 75 10.96 -15.22 1.10
C ILE A 75 10.05 -15.98 0.13
N ILE A 76 9.00 -16.63 0.65
CA ILE A 76 8.00 -17.35 -0.15
C ILE A 76 7.35 -16.37 -1.14
N ALA A 77 6.91 -15.20 -0.68
CA ALA A 77 6.27 -14.21 -1.54
C ALA A 77 7.17 -13.77 -2.71
N TYR A 78 8.46 -13.52 -2.46
CA TYR A 78 9.40 -13.17 -3.52
C TYR A 78 9.68 -14.33 -4.48
N LEU A 79 9.84 -15.56 -3.98
CA LEU A 79 10.03 -16.75 -4.81
C LEU A 79 8.82 -17.01 -5.71
N SER A 80 7.61 -16.94 -5.16
CA SER A 80 6.37 -17.04 -5.93
C SER A 80 6.24 -15.92 -6.96
N GLY A 81 6.66 -14.69 -6.62
CA GLY A 81 6.71 -13.57 -7.54
C GLY A 81 7.65 -13.82 -8.73
N VAL A 82 8.86 -14.34 -8.47
CA VAL A 82 9.83 -14.71 -9.51
C VAL A 82 9.28 -15.82 -10.41
N MET A 83 8.65 -16.85 -9.84
CA MET A 83 8.01 -17.91 -10.61
C MET A 83 6.88 -17.38 -11.49
N THR A 84 6.09 -16.43 -11.00
CA THR A 84 5.02 -15.77 -11.76
C THR A 84 5.56 -14.89 -12.90
N LEU A 85 6.77 -14.35 -12.75
CA LEU A 85 7.48 -13.56 -13.76
C LEU A 85 8.18 -14.42 -14.83
N SER A 86 8.23 -15.74 -14.65
CA SER A 86 8.90 -16.67 -15.59
C SER A 86 8.55 -16.50 -17.07
N PRO A 87 7.27 -16.28 -17.51
CA PRO A 87 6.97 -16.08 -18.92
C PRO A 87 7.52 -14.77 -19.51
N ARG A 88 7.90 -13.80 -18.65
CA ARG A 88 8.43 -12.49 -19.05
C ARG A 88 9.88 -12.28 -18.61
N LEU A 89 10.56 -13.35 -18.20
CA LEU A 89 11.90 -13.28 -17.62
C LEU A 89 12.92 -12.62 -18.56
N ARG A 90 12.84 -12.88 -19.86
CA ARG A 90 13.73 -12.29 -20.86
C ARG A 90 13.62 -10.76 -20.92
N GLU A 91 12.40 -10.23 -20.78
CA GLU A 91 12.15 -8.79 -20.78
C GLU A 91 12.53 -8.14 -19.45
N ALA A 92 12.26 -8.82 -18.34
CA ALA A 92 12.71 -8.39 -17.01
C ALA A 92 14.24 -8.27 -16.93
N VAL A 93 14.97 -9.26 -17.46
CA VAL A 93 16.44 -9.23 -17.54
C VAL A 93 16.92 -8.09 -18.43
N ARG A 94 16.28 -7.84 -19.59
CA ARG A 94 16.62 -6.72 -20.47
C ARG A 94 16.47 -5.36 -19.76
N VAL A 95 15.41 -5.17 -18.98
CA VAL A 95 15.21 -3.95 -18.19
C VAL A 95 16.25 -3.81 -17.09
N LEU A 96 16.59 -4.90 -16.41
CA LEU A 96 17.64 -4.91 -15.39
C LEU A 96 19.00 -4.53 -15.98
N THR A 97 19.37 -5.04 -17.15
CA THR A 97 20.65 -4.71 -17.79
C THR A 97 20.67 -3.26 -18.31
N SER A 98 19.57 -2.78 -18.89
CA SER A 98 19.50 -1.44 -19.49
C SER A 98 19.30 -0.31 -18.47
N ARG A 99 18.67 -0.58 -17.32
CA ARG A 99 18.44 0.39 -16.23
C ARG A 99 18.80 -0.18 -14.86
N SER A 100 20.01 -0.74 -14.77
CA SER A 100 20.50 -1.45 -13.57
C SER A 100 20.40 -0.63 -12.30
N ARG A 101 20.90 0.62 -12.29
CA ARG A 101 20.88 1.48 -11.09
C ARG A 101 19.46 1.76 -10.57
N PRO A 102 18.51 2.31 -11.38
CA PRO A 102 17.13 2.52 -10.92
C PRO A 102 16.45 1.24 -10.43
N VAL A 103 16.61 0.13 -11.16
CA VAL A 103 15.97 -1.15 -10.82
C VAL A 103 16.51 -1.70 -9.50
N ILE A 104 17.83 -1.66 -9.28
CA ILE A 104 18.45 -2.08 -8.02
C ILE A 104 17.98 -1.19 -6.88
N THR A 105 17.97 0.15 -7.05
CA THR A 105 17.50 1.05 -6.00
C THR A 105 16.03 0.83 -5.64
N MET A 106 15.18 0.54 -6.63
CA MET A 106 13.78 0.22 -6.40
C MET A 106 13.64 -1.12 -5.67
N GLY A 107 14.40 -2.15 -6.07
CA GLY A 107 14.38 -3.46 -5.44
C GLY A 107 14.81 -3.41 -3.97
N VAL A 108 15.92 -2.75 -3.67
CA VAL A 108 16.41 -2.59 -2.28
C VAL A 108 15.40 -1.79 -1.45
N SER A 109 14.88 -0.69 -1.99
CA SER A 109 13.89 0.13 -1.28
C SER A 109 12.58 -0.63 -1.03
N ALA A 110 12.12 -1.43 -2.00
CA ALA A 110 10.94 -2.25 -1.86
C ALA A 110 11.12 -3.36 -0.81
N ALA A 111 12.29 -4.01 -0.79
CA ALA A 111 12.63 -5.01 0.22
C ALA A 111 12.69 -4.41 1.62
N ALA A 112 13.33 -3.25 1.78
CA ALA A 112 13.35 -2.51 3.05
C ALA A 112 11.95 -2.10 3.50
N GLY A 113 11.12 -1.56 2.59
CA GLY A 113 9.74 -1.19 2.88
C GLY A 113 8.88 -2.40 3.29
N GLN A 114 9.09 -3.55 2.64
CA GLN A 114 8.40 -4.79 3.00
C GLN A 114 8.82 -5.27 4.39
N LEU A 115 10.12 -5.26 4.71
CA LEU A 115 10.62 -5.60 6.04
C LEU A 115 10.02 -4.69 7.13
N MET A 116 9.99 -3.38 6.90
CA MET A 116 9.39 -2.41 7.83
C MET A 116 7.89 -2.65 8.03
N ARG A 117 7.18 -3.00 6.96
CA ARG A 117 5.78 -3.43 7.05
C ARG A 117 5.63 -4.66 7.94
N TYR A 118 6.49 -5.66 7.80
CA TYR A 118 6.42 -6.87 8.60
C TYR A 118 6.68 -6.58 10.08
N LEU A 119 7.71 -5.79 10.40
CA LEU A 119 7.97 -5.34 11.77
C LEU A 119 6.80 -4.54 12.35
N ALA A 120 6.13 -3.71 11.53
CA ALA A 120 4.95 -2.98 11.96
C ALA A 120 3.78 -3.93 12.28
N LEU A 121 3.57 -4.99 11.50
CA LEU A 121 2.51 -5.99 11.74
C LEU A 121 2.77 -6.85 12.98
N THR A 122 4.03 -7.04 13.38
CA THR A 122 4.34 -7.75 14.65
C THR A 122 4.06 -6.88 15.88
N ALA A 123 4.08 -5.55 15.75
CA ALA A 123 3.93 -4.62 16.86
C ALA A 123 2.55 -3.94 16.94
N LEU A 124 1.83 -3.85 15.81
CA LEU A 124 0.55 -3.14 15.66
C LEU A 124 -0.49 -4.03 14.97
N GLY A 125 -1.77 -3.73 15.19
CA GLY A 125 -2.89 -4.41 14.54
C GLY A 125 -2.90 -4.22 13.01
N VAL A 126 -3.47 -5.19 12.29
CA VAL A 126 -3.57 -5.16 10.82
C VAL A 126 -4.41 -3.96 10.36
N GLU A 127 -5.42 -3.63 11.16
CA GLU A 127 -6.30 -2.47 11.04
C GLU A 127 -5.59 -1.11 11.07
N VAL A 128 -4.38 -1.02 11.65
CA VAL A 128 -3.60 0.22 11.70
C VAL A 128 -2.56 0.27 10.59
N VAL A 129 -1.83 -0.83 10.41
CA VAL A 129 -0.70 -0.91 9.49
C VAL A 129 -1.14 -0.88 8.03
N THR A 130 -2.26 -1.52 7.70
CA THR A 130 -2.73 -1.62 6.31
C THR A 130 -3.22 -0.27 5.76
N PRO A 131 -4.05 0.51 6.49
CA PRO A 131 -4.43 1.85 6.04
C PRO A 131 -3.24 2.80 5.91
N LEU A 132 -2.29 2.75 6.84
CA LEU A 132 -1.07 3.56 6.78
C LEU A 132 -0.28 3.32 5.49
N GLN A 133 -0.20 2.09 5.00
CA GLN A 133 0.49 1.81 3.73
C GLN A 133 -0.20 2.40 2.50
N ASN A 134 -1.50 2.70 2.58
CA ASN A 134 -2.24 3.27 1.46
C ASN A 134 -1.93 4.75 1.25
N ILE A 135 -1.30 5.44 2.20
CA ILE A 135 -0.87 6.84 2.03
C ILE A 135 0.41 6.98 1.18
N ARG A 136 1.01 5.87 0.72
CA ARG A 136 2.23 5.85 -0.12
C ARG A 136 2.21 6.83 -1.31
N PRO A 137 1.12 6.97 -2.10
CA PRO A 137 1.08 7.93 -3.20
C PRO A 137 1.25 9.39 -2.74
N ILE A 138 0.75 9.71 -1.55
CA ILE A 138 0.82 11.06 -0.97
C ILE A 138 2.25 11.33 -0.50
N ALA A 139 2.86 10.39 0.22
CA ALA A 139 4.26 10.47 0.63
C ALA A 139 5.20 10.57 -0.58
N ALA A 140 4.96 9.80 -1.64
CA ALA A 140 5.73 9.86 -2.88
C ALA A 140 5.61 11.23 -3.56
N THR A 141 4.40 11.78 -3.63
CA THR A 141 4.16 13.12 -4.20
C THR A 141 4.88 14.21 -3.40
N PHE A 142 4.86 14.12 -2.07
CA PHE A 142 5.57 15.02 -1.18
C PHE A 142 7.10 14.93 -1.35
N LEU A 143 7.65 13.72 -1.39
CA LEU A 143 9.09 13.50 -1.61
C LEU A 143 9.54 14.04 -2.97
N LEU A 144 8.76 13.81 -4.03
CA LEU A 144 9.06 14.32 -5.36
C LEU A 144 9.05 15.86 -5.40
N PHE A 145 8.14 16.49 -4.67
CA PHE A 145 8.12 17.94 -4.51
C PHE A 145 9.36 18.44 -3.76
N TRP A 146 9.66 17.84 -2.60
CA TRP A 146 10.78 18.26 -1.75
C TRP A 146 12.14 18.10 -2.43
N LEU A 147 12.34 17.01 -3.17
CA LEU A 147 13.56 16.75 -3.94
C LEU A 147 13.67 17.59 -5.22
N GLY A 148 12.72 18.48 -5.50
CA GLY A 148 12.70 19.31 -6.71
C GLY A 148 12.62 18.51 -8.03
N SER A 149 12.39 17.20 -7.95
CA SER A 149 12.52 16.25 -9.07
C SER A 149 11.25 16.13 -9.93
N GLY A 150 10.29 17.06 -9.78
CA GLY A 150 9.00 17.00 -10.45
C GLY A 150 8.67 18.27 -11.25
N SER A 151 8.38 18.11 -12.54
CA SER A 151 7.79 19.18 -13.38
C SER A 151 6.36 19.58 -12.96
N LYS A 152 5.77 18.87 -11.98
CA LYS A 152 4.42 19.10 -11.48
C LYS A 152 4.48 19.68 -10.06
N ARG A 153 4.12 20.96 -9.93
CA ARG A 153 3.91 21.60 -8.62
C ARG A 153 2.69 20.99 -7.92
N PRO A 154 2.69 20.87 -6.57
CA PRO A 154 1.53 20.40 -5.83
C PRO A 154 0.36 21.37 -6.05
N ALA A 155 -0.67 20.94 -6.78
CA ALA A 155 -1.97 21.61 -6.82
C ALA A 155 -2.70 21.53 -5.46
N ALA A 156 -3.68 22.42 -5.24
CA ALA A 156 -4.50 22.49 -4.02
C ALA A 156 -5.08 21.13 -3.57
N ARG A 157 -5.45 20.27 -4.53
CA ARG A 157 -5.95 18.91 -4.25
C ARG A 157 -4.94 18.01 -3.52
N HIS A 158 -3.64 18.19 -3.73
CA HIS A 158 -2.62 17.37 -3.06
C HIS A 158 -2.42 17.82 -1.61
N TRP A 159 -2.63 19.11 -1.32
CA TRP A 159 -2.67 19.63 0.05
C TRP A 159 -3.93 19.15 0.79
N ALA A 160 -5.08 19.17 0.12
CA ALA A 160 -6.31 18.59 0.66
C ALA A 160 -6.17 17.08 0.92
N ALA A 161 -5.52 16.35 0.00
CA ALA A 161 -5.19 14.95 0.19
C ALA A 161 -4.25 14.73 1.39
N ALA A 162 -3.21 15.55 1.56
CA ALA A 162 -2.30 15.45 2.70
C ALA A 162 -3.03 15.71 4.03
N ALA A 163 -3.91 16.71 4.10
CA ALA A 163 -4.71 16.99 5.28
C ALA A 163 -5.67 15.84 5.61
N ALA A 164 -6.40 15.32 4.62
CA ALA A 164 -7.29 14.18 4.79
C ALA A 164 -6.53 12.92 5.22
N ALA A 165 -5.34 12.68 4.66
CA ALA A 165 -4.48 11.57 5.09
C ALA A 165 -3.99 11.75 6.53
N PHE A 166 -3.58 12.96 6.93
CA PHE A 166 -3.15 13.24 8.29
C PHE A 166 -4.27 12.97 9.30
N VAL A 167 -5.49 13.46 9.03
CA VAL A 167 -6.66 13.19 9.86
C VAL A 167 -6.95 11.69 9.92
N GLY A 168 -6.91 11.01 8.77
CA GLY A 168 -7.14 9.57 8.71
C GLY A 168 -6.12 8.76 9.50
N VAL A 169 -4.84 9.12 9.43
CA VAL A 169 -3.77 8.52 10.23
C VAL A 169 -3.97 8.80 11.71
N ALA A 170 -4.30 10.02 12.10
CA ALA A 170 -4.50 10.40 13.49
C ALA A 170 -5.67 9.63 14.13
N LEU A 171 -6.75 9.39 13.39
CA LEU A 171 -7.89 8.59 13.84
C LEU A 171 -7.54 7.10 13.95
N VAL A 172 -6.87 6.53 12.95
CA VAL A 172 -6.51 5.10 12.92
C VAL A 172 -5.45 4.75 13.97
N SER A 173 -4.51 5.66 14.24
CA SER A 173 -3.46 5.48 15.26
C SER A 173 -3.91 5.75 16.68
N GLY A 174 -5.14 6.25 16.88
CA GLY A 174 -5.65 6.61 18.20
C GLY A 174 -5.07 7.90 18.80
N LEU A 175 -4.40 8.73 17.99
CA LEU A 175 -3.94 10.07 18.36
C LEU A 175 -5.13 11.02 18.64
N ILE A 176 -6.25 10.81 17.95
CA ILE A 176 -7.50 11.53 18.17
C ILE A 176 -8.55 10.49 18.58
N ARG A 177 -9.19 10.71 19.74
CA ARG A 177 -10.25 9.86 20.29
C ARG A 177 -11.61 10.46 20.06
#